data_AF-T2IXJ4-F1
#
_entry.id   AF-T2IXJ4-F1
#
_cell.length_a   1.000
_cell.length_b   1.000
_cell.length_c   1.000
_cell.angle_alpha   90.00
_cell.angle_beta   90.00
_cell.angle_gamma   90.00
#
_symmetry.space_group_name_H-M   'P 1'
#
loop_
_entity.id
_entity.type
_entity.pdbx_description
1 polymer ?
#
loop_
_entity_poly.entity_id
_entity_poly.type
_entity_poly.pdbx_seq_one_letter_code
_entity_poly.pdbx_strand_id
1 'polypeptide(L)'
;MLRLTLYILAGVLSVLAGWHFYQSCLFILQWLSQNPDLAFLDLLRQWPEMILFPLITIFLASGMVLNEIFISNPTRPLLNLKVAVRPLLLSTIIGLLLGLAIGGLLQIFYLPQLNIDEKTVRVVSWWCIGVTVGFIEGVTWQFHSMEAGDKKRYQKRLLISLFAASLSSIIAAWIFEWIRDSFDTTLLIFQQIEDPLGFSILGILLGIAFTITTSPSYMAALRAGKGFEYREDDFSPVTQSIDTDYIQTQTQNNSQTAPIISKKSHSNPKICF
;
A
#
# COMPACT_ATOMS: atom_id res chain seq x y z
N MET A 1 9.65 -4.52 10.61
CA MET A 1 10.78 -4.69 9.68
C MET A 1 10.33 -5.19 8.33
N LEU A 2 9.70 -6.37 8.20
CA LEU A 2 9.22 -6.90 6.91
C LEU A 2 8.36 -5.91 6.09
N ARG A 3 7.39 -5.25 6.73
CA ARG A 3 6.51 -4.27 6.07
C ARG A 3 7.30 -3.12 5.41
N LEU A 4 8.24 -2.54 6.16
CA LEU A 4 9.09 -1.45 5.68
C LEU A 4 9.89 -1.88 4.44
N THR A 5 10.49 -3.07 4.50
CA THR A 5 11.25 -3.63 3.37
C THR A 5 10.38 -3.81 2.14
N LEU A 6 9.15 -4.33 2.30
CA LEU A 6 8.22 -4.51 1.17
C LEU A 6 7.80 -3.18 0.55
N TYR A 7 7.55 -2.14 1.36
CA TYR A 7 7.24 -0.81 0.85
C TYR A 7 8.40 -0.14 0.13
N ILE A 8 9.61 -0.22 0.67
CA ILE A 8 10.81 0.30 0.01
C ILE A 8 11.03 -0.43 -1.32
N LEU A 9 10.94 -1.77 -1.30
CA LEU A 9 11.11 -2.58 -2.49
C LEU A 9 10.04 -2.26 -3.54
N ALA A 10 8.78 -2.16 -3.13
CA ALA A 10 7.69 -1.78 -4.01
C ALA A 10 7.93 -0.39 -4.63
N GLY A 11 8.37 0.59 -3.84
CA GLY A 11 8.72 1.91 -4.34
C GLY A 11 9.82 1.87 -5.39
N VAL A 12 10.97 1.29 -5.05
CA VAL A 12 12.12 1.21 -5.96
C VAL A 12 11.77 0.46 -7.25
N LEU A 13 11.18 -0.75 -7.15
CA LEU A 13 10.82 -1.54 -8.32
C LEU A 13 9.82 -0.82 -9.21
N SER A 14 8.86 -0.10 -8.62
CA SER A 14 7.83 0.61 -9.38
C SER A 14 8.40 1.80 -10.12
N VAL A 15 9.27 2.61 -9.49
CA VAL A 15 9.86 3.75 -10.20
C VAL A 15 10.83 3.27 -11.29
N LEU A 16 11.63 2.24 -11.02
CA LEU A 16 12.51 1.65 -12.04
C LEU A 16 11.71 1.09 -13.21
N ALA A 17 10.60 0.39 -12.95
CA ALA A 17 9.70 -0.05 -14.01
C ALA A 17 9.16 1.14 -14.81
N GLY A 18 8.64 2.18 -14.14
CA GLY A 18 8.17 3.40 -14.81
C GLY A 18 9.22 4.06 -15.69
N TRP A 19 10.47 4.14 -15.21
CA TRP A 19 11.60 4.66 -15.96
C TRP A 19 11.92 3.81 -17.21
N HIS A 20 11.98 2.48 -17.07
CA HIS A 20 12.22 1.59 -18.21
C HIS A 20 11.09 1.65 -19.25
N PHE A 21 9.84 1.76 -18.81
CA PHE A 21 8.70 1.95 -19.69
C PHE A 21 8.74 3.31 -20.40
N TYR A 22 9.17 4.38 -19.72
CA TYR A 22 9.40 5.68 -20.33
C TYR A 22 10.45 5.61 -21.45
N GLN A 23 11.61 5.00 -21.17
CA GLN A 23 12.66 4.83 -22.17
C GLN A 23 12.18 3.99 -23.38
N SER A 24 11.42 2.93 -23.12
CA SER A 24 10.81 2.11 -24.17
C SER A 24 9.80 2.91 -24.99
N CYS A 25 8.99 3.76 -24.36
CA CYS A 25 8.02 4.62 -25.02
C CYS A 25 8.69 5.63 -25.94
N LEU A 26 9.77 6.29 -25.48
CA LEU A 26 10.56 7.20 -26.32
C LEU A 26 11.18 6.49 -27.53
N PHE A 27 11.74 5.30 -27.32
CA PHE A 27 12.30 4.48 -28.40
C PHE A 27 11.23 4.13 -29.45
N ILE A 28 10.05 3.70 -29.00
CA ILE A 28 8.92 3.36 -29.87
C ILE A 28 8.45 4.60 -30.64
N LEU A 29 8.28 5.75 -29.97
CA LEU A 29 7.88 7.00 -30.64
C LEU A 29 8.90 7.43 -31.69
N GLN A 30 10.19 7.33 -31.39
CA GLN A 30 11.25 7.59 -32.36
C GLN A 30 11.19 6.63 -33.55
N TRP A 31 10.96 5.34 -33.31
CA TRP A 31 10.83 4.34 -34.36
C TRP A 31 9.59 4.60 -35.25
N LEU A 32 8.44 4.97 -34.67
CA LEU A 32 7.23 5.29 -35.45
C LEU A 32 7.39 6.58 -36.26
N SER A 33 8.04 7.60 -35.69
CA SER A 33 8.29 8.92 -36.30
C SER A 33 9.11 8.86 -37.60
N GLN A 34 9.87 7.78 -37.82
CA GLN A 34 10.60 7.55 -39.08
C GLN A 34 9.67 7.43 -40.30
N ASN A 35 8.39 7.09 -40.09
CA ASN A 35 7.39 7.07 -41.15
C ASN A 35 6.87 8.50 -41.39
N PRO A 36 6.88 9.00 -42.65
CA PRO A 36 6.47 10.36 -42.95
C PRO A 36 5.03 10.68 -42.54
N ASP A 37 4.12 9.70 -42.62
CA ASP A 37 2.72 9.84 -42.21
C ASP A 37 2.53 10.00 -40.70
N LEU A 38 3.53 9.61 -39.91
CA LEU A 38 3.53 9.64 -38.44
C LEU A 38 4.53 10.64 -37.85
N ALA A 39 5.08 11.53 -38.68
CA ALA A 39 6.08 12.52 -38.25
C ALA A 39 5.55 13.45 -37.13
N PHE A 40 4.22 13.63 -37.01
CA PHE A 40 3.61 14.40 -35.92
C PHE A 40 3.90 13.82 -34.52
N LEU A 41 4.24 12.53 -34.41
CA LEU A 41 4.61 11.90 -33.14
C LEU A 41 5.94 12.44 -32.59
N ASP A 42 6.79 13.01 -33.44
CA ASP A 42 8.02 13.67 -32.99
C ASP A 42 7.72 14.90 -32.11
N LEU A 43 6.58 15.56 -32.31
CA LEU A 43 6.13 16.65 -31.43
C LEU A 43 5.93 16.16 -29.99
N LEU A 44 5.34 14.97 -29.82
CA LEU A 44 5.14 14.40 -28.49
C LEU A 44 6.48 14.00 -27.85
N ARG A 45 7.44 13.52 -28.66
CA ARG A 45 8.79 13.19 -28.21
C ARG A 45 9.58 14.43 -27.76
N GLN A 46 9.34 15.59 -28.38
CA GLN A 46 9.97 16.86 -28.00
C GLN A 46 9.55 17.35 -26.62
N TRP A 47 8.45 16.84 -26.06
CA TRP A 47 7.96 17.15 -24.71
C TRP A 47 8.09 15.92 -23.80
N PRO A 48 9.31 15.53 -23.40
CA PRO A 48 9.56 14.31 -22.66
C PRO A 48 8.81 14.25 -21.33
N GLU A 49 8.57 15.39 -20.69
CA GLU A 49 7.83 15.52 -19.43
C GLU A 49 6.39 15.01 -19.58
N MET A 50 5.73 15.31 -20.71
CA MET A 50 4.37 14.83 -21.01
C MET A 50 4.27 13.30 -21.04
N ILE A 51 5.38 12.59 -21.23
CA ILE A 51 5.44 11.13 -21.26
C ILE A 51 5.94 10.60 -19.92
N LEU A 52 6.95 11.25 -19.34
CA LEU A 52 7.62 10.83 -18.11
C LEU A 52 6.68 10.88 -16.89
N PHE A 53 6.02 12.01 -16.66
CA PHE A 53 5.19 12.20 -15.46
C PHE A 53 4.03 11.21 -15.36
N PRO A 54 3.22 10.99 -16.42
CA PRO A 54 2.18 9.96 -16.37
C PRO A 54 2.74 8.57 -16.10
N LEU A 55 3.81 8.16 -16.77
CA LEU A 55 4.35 6.82 -16.63
C LEU A 55 4.91 6.57 -15.23
N ILE A 56 5.77 7.46 -14.73
CA ILE A 56 6.32 7.34 -13.37
C ILE A 56 5.19 7.32 -12.33
N THR A 57 4.21 8.21 -12.46
CA THR A 57 3.08 8.29 -11.54
C THR A 57 2.22 7.03 -11.56
N ILE A 58 1.87 6.50 -12.74
CA ILE A 58 1.06 5.28 -12.90
C ILE A 58 1.76 4.11 -12.23
N PHE A 59 3.04 3.87 -12.57
CA PHE A 59 3.78 2.74 -12.02
C PHE A 59 3.97 2.88 -10.52
N LEU A 60 4.39 4.05 -10.04
CA LEU A 60 4.64 4.28 -8.62
C LEU A 60 3.37 4.17 -7.79
N ALA A 61 2.27 4.80 -8.23
CA ALA A 61 0.99 4.70 -7.53
C ALA A 61 0.44 3.27 -7.54
N SER A 62 0.43 2.62 -8.70
CA SER A 62 -0.10 1.25 -8.83
C SER A 62 0.70 0.26 -8.01
N GLY A 63 2.03 0.37 -7.99
CA GLY A 63 2.88 -0.48 -7.17
C GLY A 63 2.67 -0.29 -5.67
N MET A 64 2.53 0.95 -5.21
CA MET A 64 2.24 1.23 -3.79
C MET A 64 0.86 0.71 -3.37
N VAL A 65 -0.16 0.93 -4.20
CA VAL A 65 -1.53 0.42 -3.98
C VAL A 65 -1.54 -1.10 -3.95
N LEU A 66 -0.88 -1.74 -4.93
CA LEU A 66 -0.78 -3.19 -4.99
C LEU A 66 -0.10 -3.75 -3.74
N ASN A 67 1.02 -3.14 -3.33
CA ASN A 67 1.77 -3.53 -2.15
C ASN A 67 0.92 -3.47 -0.87
N GLU A 68 0.14 -2.41 -0.67
CA GLU A 68 -0.76 -2.32 0.49
C GLU A 68 -1.84 -3.42 0.46
N ILE A 69 -2.41 -3.73 -0.70
CA ILE A 69 -3.40 -4.81 -0.84
C ILE A 69 -2.79 -6.17 -0.48
N PHE A 70 -1.58 -6.46 -0.96
CA PHE A 70 -0.89 -7.72 -0.65
C PHE A 70 -0.48 -7.83 0.81
N ILE A 71 0.01 -6.75 1.41
CA ILE A 71 0.39 -6.70 2.83
C ILE A 71 -0.83 -6.86 3.73
N SER A 72 -1.99 -6.36 3.31
CA SER A 72 -3.23 -6.45 4.08
C SER A 72 -3.72 -7.90 4.23
N ASN A 73 -3.48 -8.76 3.24
CA ASN A 73 -3.93 -10.16 3.24
C ASN A 73 -2.88 -11.11 2.60
N PRO A 74 -1.75 -11.39 3.26
CA PRO A 74 -0.62 -12.11 2.64
C PRO A 74 -0.92 -13.56 2.27
N THR A 75 -1.94 -14.19 2.86
CA THR A 75 -2.26 -15.61 2.68
C THR A 75 -3.15 -15.92 1.47
N ARG A 76 -3.70 -14.91 0.79
CA ARG A 76 -4.67 -15.09 -0.31
C ARG A 76 -4.30 -14.26 -1.55
N PRO A 77 -3.17 -14.51 -2.21
CA PRO A 77 -2.67 -13.69 -3.32
C PRO A 77 -3.64 -13.62 -4.51
N LEU A 78 -4.31 -14.73 -4.85
CA LEU A 78 -5.29 -14.76 -5.94
C LEU A 78 -6.54 -13.91 -5.65
N LEU A 79 -6.95 -13.83 -4.38
CA LEU A 79 -8.06 -12.97 -3.97
C LEU A 79 -7.63 -11.49 -4.02
N ASN A 80 -6.41 -11.20 -3.58
CA ASN A 80 -5.84 -9.84 -3.63
C ASN A 80 -5.80 -9.31 -5.05
N LEU A 81 -5.39 -10.13 -6.04
CA LEU A 81 -5.41 -9.74 -7.45
C LEU A 81 -6.82 -9.38 -7.94
N LYS A 82 -7.84 -10.17 -7.55
CA LYS A 82 -9.24 -9.87 -7.91
C LYS A 82 -9.73 -8.57 -7.27
N VAL A 83 -9.38 -8.32 -6.01
CA VAL A 83 -9.73 -7.07 -5.31
C VAL A 83 -8.95 -5.88 -5.88
N ALA A 84 -7.72 -6.08 -6.33
CA ALA A 84 -6.84 -5.04 -6.85
C ALA A 84 -7.31 -4.43 -8.18
N VAL A 85 -8.14 -5.11 -8.97
CA VAL A 85 -8.56 -4.62 -10.30
C VAL A 85 -9.15 -3.21 -10.25
N ARG A 86 -10.11 -2.95 -9.35
CA ARG A 86 -10.76 -1.63 -9.22
C ARG A 86 -9.78 -0.54 -8.76
N PRO A 87 -9.04 -0.68 -7.65
CA PRO A 87 -8.10 0.35 -7.20
C PRO A 87 -6.94 0.55 -8.19
N LEU A 88 -6.47 -0.50 -8.89
CA LEU A 88 -5.44 -0.37 -9.92
C LEU A 88 -5.94 0.36 -11.18
N LEU A 89 -7.17 0.10 -11.61
CA LEU A 89 -7.78 0.82 -12.72
C LEU A 89 -7.92 2.30 -12.36
N LEU A 90 -8.35 2.60 -11.13
CA LEU A 90 -8.47 3.98 -10.66
C LEU A 90 -7.10 4.66 -10.51
N SER A 91 -6.08 3.97 -9.99
CA SER A 91 -4.72 4.51 -9.89
C SER A 91 -4.14 4.83 -11.26
N THR A 92 -4.41 3.97 -12.24
CA THR A 92 -3.94 4.16 -13.62
C THR A 92 -4.64 5.34 -14.27
N ILE A 93 -5.97 5.45 -14.17
CA ILE A 93 -6.73 6.56 -14.78
C ILE A 93 -6.34 7.90 -14.14
N ILE A 94 -6.35 7.98 -12.80
CA ILE A 94 -5.99 9.22 -12.11
C ILE A 94 -4.52 9.57 -12.36
N GLY A 95 -3.63 8.58 -12.32
CA GLY A 95 -2.20 8.76 -12.59
C GLY A 95 -1.94 9.27 -14.01
N LEU A 96 -2.66 8.76 -15.01
CA LEU A 96 -2.59 9.24 -16.38
C LEU A 96 -3.07 10.69 -16.49
N LEU A 97 -4.25 11.01 -15.96
CA LEU A 97 -4.85 12.34 -16.09
C LEU A 97 -4.04 13.40 -15.35
N LEU A 98 -3.70 13.16 -14.08
CA LEU A 98 -2.91 14.10 -13.29
C LEU A 98 -1.46 14.18 -13.78
N GLY A 99 -0.87 13.05 -14.18
CA GLY A 99 0.47 13.04 -14.76
C GLY A 99 0.56 13.84 -16.05
N LEU A 100 -0.45 13.75 -16.93
CA LEU A 100 -0.50 14.56 -18.16
C LEU A 100 -0.71 16.03 -17.86
N ALA A 101 -1.62 16.36 -16.94
CA ALA A 101 -1.86 17.75 -16.54
C ALA A 101 -0.61 18.39 -15.93
N ILE A 102 0.09 17.66 -15.05
CA ILE A 102 1.33 18.12 -14.40
C ILE A 102 2.48 18.19 -15.40
N GLY A 103 2.67 17.18 -16.24
CA GLY A 103 3.70 17.19 -17.29
C GLY A 103 3.54 18.40 -18.21
N GLY A 104 2.31 18.70 -18.62
CA GLY A 104 2.01 19.85 -19.49
C GLY A 104 2.22 21.19 -18.80
N LEU A 105 1.86 21.28 -17.52
CA LEU A 105 2.12 22.47 -16.72
C LEU A 105 3.62 22.69 -16.50
N LEU A 106 4.37 21.62 -16.20
CA LEU A 106 5.79 21.70 -15.91
C LEU A 106 6.64 21.94 -17.16
N GLN A 107 6.16 21.54 -18.34
CA GLN A 107 6.79 21.88 -19.62
C GLN A 107 7.03 23.40 -19.76
N ILE A 108 6.12 24.21 -19.22
CA ILE A 108 6.21 25.67 -19.27
C ILE A 108 7.46 26.15 -18.52
N PHE A 109 7.82 25.52 -17.40
CA PHE A 109 9.00 25.90 -16.61
C PHE A 109 10.32 25.57 -17.31
N TYR A 110 10.31 24.63 -18.27
CA TYR A 110 11.48 24.30 -19.10
C TYR A 110 11.63 25.23 -20.32
N LEU A 111 10.74 26.21 -20.52
CA LEU A 111 10.89 27.17 -21.61
C LEU A 111 12.08 28.11 -21.34
N PRO A 112 12.95 28.34 -22.35
CA PRO A 112 14.13 29.19 -22.19
C PRO A 112 13.80 30.65 -21.85
N GLN A 113 12.55 31.07 -22.08
CA GLN A 113 12.08 32.43 -21.79
C GLN A 113 11.97 32.73 -20.29
N LEU A 114 11.76 31.71 -19.44
CA LEU A 114 11.55 31.90 -18.01
C LEU A 114 12.86 31.91 -17.20
N ASN A 115 13.95 31.36 -17.77
CA ASN A 115 15.28 31.32 -17.15
C ASN A 115 15.27 30.83 -15.68
N ILE A 116 14.51 29.77 -15.42
CA ILE A 116 14.38 29.17 -14.08
C ILE A 116 15.50 28.14 -13.90
N ASP A 117 16.08 28.13 -12.71
CA ASP A 117 17.12 27.17 -12.35
C ASP A 117 16.59 25.72 -12.41
N GLU A 118 17.35 24.82 -13.03
CA GLU A 118 17.00 23.42 -13.25
C GLU A 118 16.69 22.71 -11.93
N LYS A 119 17.43 23.06 -10.86
CA LYS A 119 17.22 22.54 -9.50
C LYS A 119 15.80 22.81 -9.00
N THR A 120 15.31 24.03 -9.24
CA THR A 120 13.97 24.44 -8.79
C THR A 120 12.90 23.67 -9.54
N VAL A 121 13.06 23.52 -10.86
CA VAL A 121 12.10 22.76 -11.69
C VAL A 121 12.05 21.30 -11.25
N ARG A 122 13.20 20.70 -10.93
CA ARG A 122 13.29 19.31 -10.45
C ARG A 122 12.63 19.11 -9.09
N VAL A 123 12.88 20.00 -8.13
CA VAL A 123 12.24 19.95 -6.79
C VAL A 123 10.72 20.05 -6.91
N VAL A 124 10.21 20.99 -7.71
CA VAL A 124 8.77 21.14 -7.95
C VAL A 124 8.20 19.91 -8.65
N SER A 125 8.91 19.38 -9.65
CA SER A 125 8.54 18.18 -10.38
C SER A 125 8.34 16.97 -9.46
N TRP A 126 9.32 16.70 -8.61
CA TRP A 126 9.27 15.56 -7.69
C TRP A 126 8.18 15.75 -6.64
N TRP A 127 8.01 16.97 -6.15
CA TRP A 127 6.90 17.31 -5.27
C TRP A 127 5.54 17.02 -5.91
N CYS A 128 5.33 17.42 -7.17
CA CYS A 128 4.11 17.12 -7.91
C CYS A 128 3.88 15.60 -8.08
N ILE A 129 4.92 14.81 -8.36
CA ILE A 129 4.81 13.34 -8.41
C ILE A 129 4.39 12.80 -7.03
N GLY A 130 5.05 13.22 -5.96
CA GLY A 130 4.77 12.76 -4.60
C GLY A 130 3.34 13.09 -4.16
N VAL A 131 2.89 14.33 -4.38
CA VAL A 131 1.51 14.77 -4.10
C VAL A 131 0.50 13.91 -4.86
N THR A 132 0.75 13.67 -6.15
CA THR A 132 -0.15 12.89 -7.00
C THR A 132 -0.24 11.43 -6.53
N VAL A 133 0.89 10.80 -6.24
CA VAL A 133 0.93 9.42 -5.75
C VAL A 133 0.28 9.30 -4.37
N GLY A 134 0.53 10.25 -3.46
CA GLY A 134 -0.11 10.28 -2.14
C GLY A 134 -1.63 10.46 -2.22
N PHE A 135 -2.10 11.30 -3.15
CA PHE A 135 -3.52 11.46 -3.44
C PHE A 135 -4.13 10.15 -3.97
N ILE A 136 -3.48 9.50 -4.94
CA ILE A 136 -3.96 8.24 -5.52
C ILE A 136 -4.02 7.14 -4.46
N GLU A 137 -2.98 6.95 -3.64
CA GLU A 137 -2.99 5.97 -2.54
C GLU A 137 -4.16 6.26 -1.58
N GLY A 138 -4.34 7.52 -1.19
CA GLY A 138 -5.42 7.91 -0.28
C GLY A 138 -6.81 7.65 -0.84
N VAL A 139 -7.03 7.97 -2.12
CA VAL A 139 -8.33 7.75 -2.80
C VAL A 139 -8.61 6.27 -3.03
N THR A 140 -7.60 5.50 -3.46
CA THR A 140 -7.77 4.07 -3.76
C THR A 140 -7.95 3.23 -2.51
N TRP A 141 -7.46 3.70 -1.35
CA TRP A 141 -7.61 3.05 -0.05
C TRP A 141 -9.04 2.66 0.30
N GLN A 142 -10.03 3.47 -0.10
CA GLN A 142 -11.44 3.19 0.20
C GLN A 142 -11.97 1.91 -0.44
N PHE A 143 -11.37 1.44 -1.53
CA PHE A 143 -11.86 0.30 -2.30
C PHE A 143 -11.32 -1.05 -1.80
N HIS A 144 -10.27 -1.05 -1.00
CA HIS A 144 -9.66 -2.28 -0.50
C HIS A 144 -9.55 -2.35 1.03
N SER A 145 -9.83 -1.25 1.75
CA SER A 145 -9.84 -1.24 3.21
C SER A 145 -11.24 -1.37 3.78
N MET A 146 -11.43 -2.34 4.69
CA MET A 146 -12.66 -2.47 5.48
C MET A 146 -12.87 -1.30 6.45
N GLU A 147 -11.80 -0.54 6.73
CA GLU A 147 -11.81 0.57 7.68
C GLU A 147 -12.30 1.89 7.05
N ALA A 148 -12.48 1.92 5.73
CA ALA A 148 -12.88 3.11 4.98
C ALA A 148 -14.38 3.44 5.09
N GLY A 149 -15.18 2.59 5.73
CA GLY A 149 -16.60 2.86 5.99
C GLY A 149 -16.83 4.08 6.89
N ASP A 150 -15.82 4.53 7.66
CA ASP A 150 -15.87 5.77 8.42
C ASP A 150 -15.27 6.95 7.63
N LYS A 151 -16.13 7.91 7.29
CA LYS A 151 -15.76 9.13 6.55
C LYS A 151 -14.64 9.93 7.23
N LYS A 152 -14.64 10.04 8.57
CA LYS A 152 -13.59 10.79 9.30
C LYS A 152 -12.24 10.11 9.17
N ARG A 153 -12.25 8.79 9.23
CA ARG A 153 -11.04 7.97 9.10
C ARG A 153 -10.46 8.02 7.70
N TYR A 154 -11.32 7.91 6.68
CA TYR A 154 -10.92 8.08 5.28
C TYR A 154 -10.27 9.44 5.03
N GLN A 155 -10.91 10.54 5.48
CA GLN A 155 -10.36 11.89 5.32
C GLN A 155 -9.01 12.07 6.02
N LYS A 156 -8.90 11.56 7.26
CA LYS A 156 -7.64 11.59 8.00
C LYS A 156 -6.55 10.83 7.26
N ARG A 157 -6.87 9.64 6.72
CA ARG A 157 -5.90 8.83 5.98
C ARG A 157 -5.45 9.52 4.69
N LEU A 158 -6.38 10.02 3.89
CA LEU A 158 -6.09 10.73 2.65
C LEU A 158 -5.20 11.96 2.88
N LEU A 159 -5.45 12.74 3.94
CA LEU A 159 -4.61 13.88 4.27
C LEU A 159 -3.21 13.44 4.71
N ILE A 160 -3.11 12.43 5.58
CA ILE A 160 -1.81 11.96 6.07
C ILE A 160 -0.98 11.36 4.92
N SER A 161 -1.58 10.58 4.01
CA SER A 161 -0.87 10.04 2.84
C SER A 161 -0.38 11.13 1.90
N LEU A 162 -1.22 12.14 1.64
CA LEU A 162 -0.88 13.30 0.83
C LEU A 162 0.29 14.09 1.43
N PHE A 163 0.21 14.44 2.72
CA PHE A 163 1.26 15.21 3.39
C PHE A 163 2.57 14.41 3.52
N ALA A 164 2.49 13.12 3.84
CA ALA A 164 3.67 12.28 3.97
C ALA A 164 4.39 12.11 2.63
N ALA A 165 3.65 11.88 1.53
CA ALA A 165 4.23 11.76 0.20
C ALA A 165 4.77 13.11 -0.32
N SER A 166 4.07 14.21 -0.04
CA SER A 166 4.52 15.57 -0.33
C SER A 166 5.84 15.89 0.39
N LEU A 167 5.93 15.64 1.69
CA LEU A 167 7.15 15.93 2.45
C LEU A 167 8.31 15.02 2.02
N SER A 168 8.00 13.74 1.82
CA SER A 168 8.95 12.73 1.37
C SER A 168 9.57 13.07 0.00
N SER A 169 8.76 13.54 -0.95
CA SER A 169 9.24 13.93 -2.28
C SER A 169 10.13 15.18 -2.27
N ILE A 170 9.84 16.18 -1.43
CA ILE A 170 10.71 17.35 -1.26
C ILE A 170 12.05 16.91 -0.64
N ILE A 171 12.02 16.11 0.41
CA ILE A 171 13.23 15.57 1.06
C ILE A 171 14.05 14.75 0.05
N ALA A 172 13.39 13.92 -0.77
CA ALA A 172 14.03 13.15 -1.82
C ALA A 172 14.77 14.06 -2.81
N ALA A 173 14.10 15.12 -3.28
CA ALA A 173 14.68 16.05 -4.23
C ALA A 173 15.90 16.76 -3.62
N TRP A 174 15.82 17.20 -2.36
CA TRP A 174 16.96 17.82 -1.68
C TRP A 174 18.14 16.88 -1.48
N ILE A 175 17.90 15.63 -1.08
CA ILE A 175 18.96 14.62 -0.95
C ILE A 175 19.61 14.38 -2.31
N PHE A 176 18.81 14.30 -3.37
CA PHE A 176 19.30 14.08 -4.71
C PHE A 176 20.11 15.28 -5.23
N GLU A 177 19.65 16.51 -5.04
CA GLU A 177 20.41 17.72 -5.40
C GLU A 177 21.73 17.80 -4.63
N TRP A 178 21.72 17.46 -3.34
CA TRP A 178 22.94 17.39 -2.54
C TRP A 178 23.93 16.34 -3.08
N ILE A 179 23.44 15.19 -3.52
CA ILE A 179 24.25 14.17 -4.19
C ILE A 179 24.79 14.75 -5.51
N ARG A 180 23.94 15.31 -6.37
CA ARG A 180 24.34 15.86 -7.68
C ARG A 180 25.38 16.97 -7.55
N ASP A 181 25.26 17.85 -6.57
CA ASP A 181 26.24 18.90 -6.28
C ASP A 181 27.58 18.36 -5.75
N SER A 182 27.58 17.16 -5.18
CA SER A 182 28.80 16.50 -4.68
C SER A 182 29.59 15.76 -5.75
N PHE A 183 29.01 15.54 -6.94
CA PHE A 183 29.65 14.84 -8.07
C PHE A 183 29.94 15.80 -9.23
N ASP A 184 31.01 15.53 -9.97
CA ASP A 184 31.28 16.23 -11.23
C ASP A 184 30.26 15.82 -12.29
N THR A 185 29.30 16.71 -12.57
CA THR A 185 28.22 16.53 -13.56
C THR A 185 28.71 16.40 -15.01
N THR A 186 30.02 16.58 -15.24
CA THR A 186 30.68 16.43 -16.54
C THR A 186 30.99 14.98 -16.91
N LEU A 187 30.90 14.05 -15.95
CA LEU A 187 31.21 12.65 -16.19
C LEU A 187 30.03 11.94 -16.88
N LEU A 188 30.24 11.47 -18.10
CA LEU A 188 29.20 10.91 -18.98
C LEU A 188 28.46 9.70 -18.38
N ILE A 189 29.13 8.93 -17.52
CA ILE A 189 28.50 7.80 -16.80
C ILE A 189 27.49 8.32 -15.78
N PHE A 190 27.79 9.43 -15.08
CA PHE A 190 26.89 10.00 -14.09
C PHE A 190 25.58 10.45 -14.75
N GLN A 191 25.65 11.12 -15.90
CA GLN A 191 24.47 11.58 -16.64
C GLN A 191 23.50 10.46 -17.04
N GLN A 192 23.99 9.23 -17.28
CA GLN A 192 23.15 8.09 -17.63
C GLN A 192 22.44 7.46 -16.42
N ILE A 193 23.06 7.51 -15.25
CA ILE A 193 22.53 6.90 -14.02
C ILE A 193 21.79 7.89 -13.13
N GLU A 194 21.93 9.18 -13.43
CA GLU A 194 21.44 10.27 -12.59
C GLU A 194 19.92 10.17 -12.36
N ASP A 195 19.15 10.15 -13.44
CA ASP A 195 17.68 10.07 -13.38
C ASP A 195 17.19 8.81 -12.65
N PRO A 196 17.60 7.57 -13.01
CA PRO A 196 17.13 6.37 -12.31
C PRO A 196 17.58 6.32 -10.84
N LEU A 197 18.75 6.89 -10.51
CA LEU A 197 19.20 7.01 -9.12
C LEU A 197 18.30 7.96 -8.33
N GLY A 198 18.02 9.15 -8.87
CA GLY A 198 17.15 10.11 -8.21
C GLY A 198 15.74 9.56 -7.98
N PHE A 199 15.19 8.93 -9.01
CA PHE A 199 13.92 8.24 -8.96
C PHE A 199 13.88 7.07 -7.95
N SER A 200 15.00 6.37 -7.77
CA SER A 200 15.12 5.33 -6.75
C SER A 200 15.08 5.92 -5.34
N ILE A 201 15.75 7.06 -5.10
CA ILE A 201 15.70 7.79 -3.81
C ILE A 201 14.25 8.21 -3.51
N LEU A 202 13.55 8.75 -4.50
CA LEU A 202 12.13 9.08 -4.41
C LEU A 202 11.29 7.84 -4.02
N GLY A 203 11.50 6.71 -4.69
CA GLY A 203 10.81 5.45 -4.41
C GLY A 203 11.05 4.93 -2.99
N ILE A 204 12.29 4.97 -2.50
CA ILE A 204 12.65 4.59 -1.13
C ILE A 204 11.90 5.45 -0.11
N LEU A 205 11.99 6.76 -0.26
CA LEU A 205 11.40 7.71 0.69
C LEU A 205 9.87 7.65 0.67
N LEU A 206 9.24 7.46 -0.49
CA LEU A 206 7.80 7.24 -0.56
C LEU A 206 7.40 5.91 0.11
N GLY A 207 8.20 4.85 -0.06
CA GLY A 207 7.99 3.58 0.63
C GLY A 207 8.05 3.74 2.16
N ILE A 208 9.03 4.48 2.67
CA ILE A 208 9.12 4.81 4.11
C ILE A 208 7.88 5.60 4.55
N ALA A 209 7.51 6.63 3.81
CA ALA A 209 6.35 7.48 4.12
C ALA A 209 5.07 6.66 4.22
N PHE A 210 4.77 5.83 3.22
CA PHE A 210 3.58 4.98 3.23
C PHE A 210 3.66 3.86 4.26
N THR A 211 4.83 3.37 4.67
CA THR A 211 4.91 2.44 5.79
C THR A 211 4.34 3.05 7.08
N ILE A 212 4.65 4.32 7.35
CA ILE A 212 4.19 5.06 8.53
C ILE A 212 2.70 5.37 8.39
N THR A 213 2.37 6.00 7.26
CA THR A 213 1.15 5.89 6.48
C THR A 213 0.09 4.90 6.94
N THR A 214 0.51 3.65 6.75
CA THR A 214 -0.35 2.49 6.58
C THR A 214 -0.53 1.67 7.85
N SER A 215 0.06 2.10 8.97
CA SER A 215 0.03 1.41 10.26
C SER A 215 -1.40 1.03 10.69
N PRO A 216 -1.72 -0.26 10.91
CA PRO A 216 -3.07 -0.70 11.23
C PRO A 216 -3.53 -0.10 12.56
N SER A 217 -4.82 0.24 12.64
CA SER A 217 -5.41 0.61 13.92
C SER A 217 -5.60 -0.63 14.79
N TYR A 218 -5.36 -0.49 16.08
CA TYR A 218 -5.53 -1.53 17.12
C TYR A 218 -6.93 -2.21 17.06
N MET A 219 -7.95 -1.50 16.56
CA MET A 219 -9.31 -2.00 16.35
C MET A 219 -9.41 -3.12 15.30
N ALA A 220 -8.65 -3.07 14.21
CA ALA A 220 -8.65 -4.13 13.21
C ALA A 220 -8.01 -5.41 13.74
N ALA A 221 -6.95 -5.28 14.55
CA ALA A 221 -6.31 -6.40 15.24
C ALA A 221 -7.24 -7.05 16.27
N LEU A 222 -7.97 -6.25 17.06
CA LEU A 222 -8.97 -6.76 18.02
C LEU A 222 -10.15 -7.45 17.32
N ARG A 223 -10.60 -6.96 16.16
CA ARG A 223 -11.71 -7.56 15.40
C ARG A 223 -11.28 -8.85 14.69
N ALA A 224 -10.04 -8.93 14.23
CA ALA A 224 -9.44 -10.17 13.74
C ALA A 224 -9.30 -11.20 14.88
N GLY A 225 -8.92 -10.76 16.08
CA GLY A 225 -8.86 -11.61 17.29
C GLY A 225 -10.23 -12.11 17.77
N LYS A 226 -11.32 -11.35 17.57
CA LYS A 226 -12.69 -11.75 17.94
C LYS A 226 -13.24 -12.95 17.14
N GLY A 227 -12.58 -13.32 16.03
CA GLY A 227 -12.88 -14.54 15.26
C GLY A 227 -12.01 -15.74 15.63
N PHE A 228 -11.02 -15.56 16.51
CA PHE A 228 -10.14 -16.61 17.06
C PHE A 228 -10.57 -17.07 18.46
N GLU A 229 -11.76 -16.69 18.91
CA GLU A 229 -12.38 -17.34 20.07
C GLU A 229 -12.58 -18.82 19.71
N TYR A 230 -11.81 -19.70 20.37
CA TYR A 230 -12.00 -21.15 20.28
C TYR A 230 -13.43 -21.45 20.71
N ARG A 231 -14.31 -21.73 19.74
CA ARG A 231 -15.60 -22.34 20.04
C ARG A 231 -15.33 -23.78 20.41
N GLU A 232 -15.57 -24.16 21.67
CA GLU A 232 -15.69 -25.55 22.11
C GLU A 232 -16.95 -26.24 21.52
N ASP A 233 -17.31 -25.91 20.28
CA ASP A 233 -18.52 -26.41 19.63
C ASP A 233 -18.13 -27.25 18.42
N ASP A 234 -17.43 -28.35 18.68
CA ASP A 234 -17.53 -29.56 17.87
C ASP A 234 -17.45 -30.76 18.83
N PHE A 235 -18.51 -30.93 19.61
CA PHE A 235 -18.83 -32.23 20.20
C PHE A 235 -19.08 -33.20 19.05
N SER A 236 -18.01 -33.84 18.57
CA SER A 236 -18.12 -35.07 17.82
C SER A 236 -18.90 -36.07 18.68
N PRO A 237 -19.95 -36.74 18.16
CA PRO A 237 -20.77 -37.69 18.93
C PRO A 237 -19.98 -38.92 19.43
N VAL A 238 -18.69 -39.01 19.16
CA VAL A 238 -17.78 -40.07 19.63
C VAL A 238 -17.34 -39.83 21.08
N THR A 239 -17.38 -38.60 21.60
CA THR A 239 -16.93 -38.33 22.99
C THR A 239 -18.04 -38.55 24.02
N GLN A 240 -19.32 -38.44 23.63
CA GLN A 240 -20.44 -38.68 24.54
C GLN A 240 -20.60 -40.16 24.93
N SER A 241 -20.18 -41.10 24.08
CA SER A 241 -20.22 -42.53 24.44
C SER A 241 -19.15 -42.92 25.45
N ILE A 242 -17.98 -42.25 25.44
CA ILE A 242 -16.89 -42.54 26.37
C ILE A 242 -17.23 -42.04 27.78
N ASP A 243 -17.86 -40.88 27.90
CA ASP A 243 -18.19 -40.29 29.20
C ASP A 243 -19.42 -40.96 29.85
N THR A 244 -20.39 -41.42 29.05
CA THR A 244 -21.55 -42.14 29.57
C THR A 244 -21.17 -43.54 30.09
N ASP A 245 -20.28 -44.25 29.39
CA ASP A 245 -19.75 -45.54 29.85
C ASP A 245 -18.87 -45.37 31.10
N TYR A 246 -18.08 -44.30 31.21
CA TYR A 246 -17.27 -44.05 32.41
C TYR A 246 -18.13 -43.75 33.65
N ILE A 247 -19.22 -42.98 33.50
CA ILE A 247 -20.15 -42.69 34.60
C ILE A 247 -21.00 -43.91 34.98
N GLN A 248 -21.43 -44.74 34.03
CA GLN A 248 -22.17 -45.97 34.34
C GLN A 248 -21.29 -47.02 35.04
N THR A 249 -20.01 -47.14 34.65
CA THR A 249 -19.07 -48.07 35.29
C THR A 249 -18.73 -47.66 36.72
N GLN A 250 -18.64 -46.35 37.01
CA GLN A 250 -18.45 -45.87 38.39
C GLN A 250 -19.73 -45.99 39.26
N THR A 251 -20.90 -45.81 38.66
CA THR A 251 -22.18 -45.93 39.40
C THR A 251 -22.50 -47.38 39.76
N GLN A 252 -22.15 -48.35 38.90
CA GLN A 252 -22.28 -49.77 39.23
C GLN A 252 -21.26 -50.22 40.31
N ASN A 253 -20.03 -49.70 40.29
CA ASN A 253 -19.03 -50.03 41.32
C ASN A 253 -19.34 -49.40 42.69
N ASN A 254 -19.95 -48.21 42.74
CA ASN A 254 -20.35 -47.57 44.00
C ASN A 254 -21.65 -48.11 44.61
N SER A 255 -22.44 -48.86 43.83
CA SER A 255 -23.69 -49.48 44.31
C SER A 255 -23.47 -50.83 45.02
N GLN A 256 -22.24 -51.37 45.03
CA GLN A 256 -21.90 -52.62 45.72
C GLN A 256 -21.21 -52.40 47.08
N THR A 257 -20.96 -51.15 47.48
CA THR A 257 -20.25 -50.83 48.73
C THR A 257 -20.89 -49.65 49.48
N ALA A 258 -22.06 -49.88 50.09
CA ALA A 258 -22.49 -49.05 51.22
C ALA A 258 -23.43 -49.82 52.17
N PRO A 259 -23.01 -50.15 53.41
CA PRO A 259 -23.93 -50.56 54.45
C PRO A 259 -24.58 -49.34 55.13
N ILE A 260 -25.90 -49.46 55.27
CA ILE A 260 -26.85 -48.87 56.22
C ILE A 260 -26.23 -48.09 57.40
N ILE A 261 -26.51 -46.78 57.51
CA ILE A 261 -26.68 -46.10 58.82
C ILE A 261 -27.87 -45.12 58.75
N SER A 262 -28.75 -45.24 59.74
CA SER A 262 -30.07 -44.61 59.83
C SER A 262 -30.11 -43.36 60.73
N LYS A 263 -31.17 -42.53 60.49
CA LYS A 263 -31.85 -41.58 61.42
C LYS A 263 -31.04 -40.32 61.81
N LYS A 264 -31.61 -39.12 62.01
CA LYS A 264 -32.97 -38.74 62.44
C LYS A 264 -33.23 -37.24 62.14
N SER A 265 -34.52 -36.92 62.00
CA SER A 265 -35.18 -35.62 61.75
C SER A 265 -34.98 -34.55 62.84
N HIS A 266 -34.98 -33.24 62.49
CA HIS A 266 -35.92 -32.23 63.05
C HIS A 266 -35.87 -30.82 62.40
N SER A 267 -37.08 -30.35 62.03
CA SER A 267 -37.69 -28.99 62.10
C SER A 267 -37.02 -27.72 61.52
N ASN A 268 -37.67 -27.22 60.46
CA ASN A 268 -37.83 -25.83 59.99
C ASN A 268 -38.60 -24.95 61.04
N PRO A 269 -38.95 -23.64 60.84
CA PRO A 269 -38.47 -22.56 59.95
C PRO A 269 -38.22 -21.21 60.68
N LYS A 270 -37.72 -20.17 59.97
CA LYS A 270 -38.44 -18.87 59.82
C LYS A 270 -37.73 -17.84 58.93
N ILE A 271 -38.60 -17.14 58.21
CA ILE A 271 -38.47 -16.03 57.27
C ILE A 271 -38.20 -14.71 58.01
N CYS A 272 -37.50 -13.75 57.39
CA CYS A 272 -37.91 -12.34 57.30
C CYS A 272 -36.97 -11.51 56.39
N PHE A 273 -37.60 -10.93 55.37
CA PHE A 273 -37.27 -9.78 54.51
C PHE A 273 -35.84 -9.50 54.06
#